data_AF-A0A9D7DHQ3-F1
#
_entry.id   AF-A0A9D7DHQ3-F1
#
_cell.length_a   1.000
_cell.length_b   1.000
_cell.length_c   1.000
_cell.angle_alpha   90.00
_cell.angle_beta   90.00
_cell.angle_gamma   90.00
#
_symmetry.space_group_name_H-M   'P 1'
#
loop_
_entity.id
_entity.type
_entity.pdbx_description
1 polymer ?
#
loop_
_entity_poly.entity_id
_entity_poly.type
_entity_poly.pdbx_seq_one_letter_code
_entity_poly.pdbx_strand_id
1 'polypeptide(L)' 'MREYNLTIWNRWGELIFETDEEDEGWDGILSGTQVQDGVYIWRSIYKPRVSWGGRRCEVM' A
#
# COMPACT_ATOMS: atom_id res chain seq x y z
N MET A 1 9.21 13.22 -1.63
CA MET A 1 8.67 11.93 -1.15
C MET A 1 8.06 11.17 -2.31
N ARG A 2 8.36 9.89 -2.43
CA ARG A 2 7.42 8.91 -2.99
C ARG A 2 6.38 8.68 -1.90
N GLU A 3 5.10 8.65 -2.25
CA GLU A 3 4.06 8.28 -1.30
C GLU A 3 3.73 6.81 -1.56
N TYR A 4 4.07 5.95 -0.59
CA TYR A 4 3.73 4.55 -0.57
C TYR A 4 2.80 4.32 0.62
N ASN A 5 1.76 3.51 0.43
CA ASN A 5 0.87 3.07 1.50
C ASN A 5 0.37 1.68 1.16
N LEU A 6 0.65 0.73 2.05
CA LEU A 6 0.19 -0.65 2.00
C LEU A 6 -0.77 -0.89 3.17
N THR A 7 -1.94 -1.39 2.85
CA THR A 7 -2.99 -1.71 3.82
C THR A 7 -3.51 -3.12 3.57
N ILE A 8 -3.70 -3.90 4.63
CA ILE A 8 -4.20 -5.28 4.58
C ILE A 8 -5.39 -5.41 5.52
N TRP A 9 -6.45 -6.05 5.03
CA TRP A 9 -7.69 -6.28 5.75
C TRP A 9 -8.01 -7.77 5.85
N ASN A 10 -8.69 -8.12 6.93
CA ASN A 10 -9.28 -9.43 7.08
C ASN A 10 -10.59 -9.57 6.28
N ARG A 11 -11.15 -10.78 6.28
CA ARG A 11 -12.42 -11.11 5.59
C ARG A 11 -13.64 -10.30 6.07
N TRP A 12 -13.54 -9.68 7.25
CA TRP A 12 -14.61 -8.88 7.85
C TRP A 12 -14.47 -7.39 7.54
N GLY A 13 -13.42 -7.00 6.80
CA GLY A 13 -13.13 -5.60 6.49
C GLY A 13 -12.37 -4.86 7.59
N GLU A 14 -11.86 -5.56 8.61
CA GLU A 14 -11.04 -4.95 9.64
C GLU A 14 -9.60 -4.81 9.15
N LEU A 15 -9.02 -3.61 9.33
CA LEU A 15 -7.62 -3.34 9.01
C LEU A 15 -6.73 -4.07 10.03
N ILE A 16 -5.85 -4.95 9.55
CA ILE A 16 -4.95 -5.74 10.39
C ILE A 16 -3.49 -5.31 10.26
N PHE A 17 -3.14 -4.65 9.16
CA PHE A 17 -1.78 -4.17 8.91
C PHE A 17 -1.81 -2.94 8.01
N GLU A 18 -0.98 -1.94 8.34
CA GLU A 18 -0.76 -0.74 7.55
C GLU A 18 0.71 -0.34 7.67
N THR A 19 1.35 -0.02 6.53
CA THR A 19 2.70 0.54 6.49
C THR A 19 2.84 1.53 5.34
N ASP A 20 3.70 2.53 5.54
CA ASP A 20 4.11 3.49 4.51
C ASP A 20 5.54 3.22 4.01
N GLU A 21 6.21 2.19 4.55
CA GLU A 21 7.54 1.77 4.13
C GLU A 21 7.48 0.70 3.04
N GLU A 22 8.24 0.88 1.95
CA GLU A 22 8.25 -0.05 0.81
C GLU A 22 9.00 -1.36 1.11
N ASP A 23 9.86 -1.35 2.13
CA ASP A 23 10.67 -2.51 2.56
C ASP A 23 9.98 -3.31 3.68
N GLU A 24 8.89 -2.81 4.24
CA GLU A 24 8.14 -3.45 5.31
C GLU A 24 6.95 -4.23 4.73
N GLY A 25 6.82 -5.50 5.12
CA GLY A 25 5.76 -6.38 4.69
C GLY A 25 5.10 -7.09 5.85
N TRP A 26 3.88 -7.57 5.65
CA TRP A 26 3.16 -8.32 6.66
C TRP A 26 3.64 -9.77 6.74
N ASP A 27 4.04 -10.20 7.93
CA ASP A 27 4.58 -11.52 8.25
C ASP A 27 3.50 -12.53 8.70
N GLY A 28 2.23 -12.11 8.76
CA GLY A 28 1.13 -12.94 9.25
C GLY A 28 1.01 -12.96 10.78
N ILE A 29 1.69 -12.06 11.49
CA ILE A 29 1.55 -11.92 12.94
C ILE A 29 0.66 -10.70 13.23
N LEU A 30 -0.35 -10.91 14.07
CA LEU A 30 -1.17 -9.83 14.61
C LEU A 30 -1.07 -9.87 16.13
N SER A 31 -0.55 -8.81 16.73
CA SER A 31 -0.40 -8.68 18.20
C SER A 31 0.34 -9.86 18.86
N GLY A 32 1.36 -10.40 18.18
CA GLY A 32 2.16 -11.53 18.66
C GLY A 32 1.50 -12.91 18.50
N THR A 33 0.31 -12.98 17.90
CA THR A 33 -0.37 -14.24 17.58
C THR A 33 -0.40 -14.41 16.06
N GLN A 34 -0.14 -15.63 15.60
CA GLN A 34 -0.22 -15.98 14.19
C GLN A 34 -1.69 -15.91 13.74
N VAL A 35 -1.96 -15.19 12.66
CA VAL A 35 -3.34 -15.06 12.18
C VAL A 35 -3.85 -16.36 11.58
N GLN A 36 -5.18 -16.48 11.47
CA GLN A 36 -5.81 -17.65 10.89
C GLN A 36 -5.45 -17.80 9.40
N ASP A 37 -5.21 -19.03 8.96
CA ASP A 37 -5.07 -19.33 7.54
C ASP A 37 -6.35 -18.94 6.79
N GLY A 38 -6.20 -18.19 5.70
CA GLY A 38 -7.34 -17.69 4.94
C GLY A 38 -6.95 -16.71 3.85
N VAL A 39 -7.98 -16.10 3.26
CA VAL A 39 -7.81 -15.07 2.24
C VAL A 39 -7.89 -13.69 2.89
N TYR A 40 -6.90 -12.86 2.58
CA TYR A 40 -6.78 -11.48 3.03
C TYR A 40 -6.86 -10.54 1.84
N ILE A 41 -7.41 -9.36 2.07
CA ILE A 41 -7.49 -8.31 1.06
C ILE A 41 -6.33 -7.37 1.31
N TRP A 42 -5.60 -6.99 0.27
CA TRP A 42 -4.51 -6.02 0.37
C TRP A 42 -4.70 -4.91 -0.68
N ARG A 43 -4.20 -3.72 -0.38
CA ARG A 43 -4.17 -2.57 -1.28
C ARG A 43 -2.84 -1.86 -1.09
N SER A 44 -2.12 -1.68 -2.20
CA SER A 44 -0.93 -0.86 -2.26
C SER A 44 -1.19 0.34 -3.16
N ILE A 45 -0.88 1.54 -2.66
CA ILE A 45 -0.97 2.79 -3.39
C ILE A 45 0.45 3.35 -3.51
N TYR A 46 0.87 3.62 -4.74
CA TYR A 46 2.13 4.30 -5.03
C TYR A 46 1.85 5.57 -5.81
N LYS A 47 2.32 6.73 -5.30
CA LYS A 47 2.28 7.99 -6.05
C LYS A 47 3.66 8.30 -6.62
N PRO A 48 3.82 8.25 -7.95
CA PRO A 48 5.06 8.71 -8.55
C PRO A 48 5.20 10.22 -8.36
N ARG A 49 6.43 10.67 -8.14
CA ARG A 49 6.73 12.10 -8.14
C ARG A 49 6.72 12.60 -9.57
N VAL A 50 5.55 13.00 -10.06
CA VAL A 50 5.40 13.61 -11.37
C VAL A 50 5.89 15.06 -11.28
N SER A 51 7.17 15.28 -11.58
CA SER A 51 7.65 16.63 -11.91
C SER A 51 7.33 16.88 -13.38
N TRP A 52 6.14 17.40 -13.66
CA TRP A 52 5.81 17.86 -15.00
C TRP A 52 6.61 19.15 -15.27
N GLY A 53 7.83 18.98 -15.78
CA GLY A 53 8.63 20.07 -16.32
C GLY A 53 7.93 20.59 -17.58
N GLY A 54 7.35 21.78 -17.48
CA GLY A 54 6.53 22.40 -18.50
C GLY A 54 7.09 22.27 -19.91
N ARG A 55 6.42 21.53 -20.77
CA ARG A 55 6.40 21.79 -22.21
C ARG A 55 4.96 21.66 -22.68
N ARG A 56 4.33 22.81 -22.90
CA ARG A 56 3.09 22.97 -23.66
C ARG A 56 3.11 21.99 -24.83
N CYS A 57 2.13 21.10 -24.89
CA CYS A 57 1.79 20.45 -26.15
C CYS A 57 1.16 21.54 -27.04
N GLU A 58 1.94 22.11 -27.95
CA GLU A 58 1.39 22.85 -29.07
C GLU A 58 1.01 21.81 -30.12
N VAL A 59 -0.29 21.66 -30.34
CA VAL A 59 -0.86 20.78 -31.36
C VAL A 59 -0.70 21.54 -32.69
N MET A 60 0.11 20.99 -33.60
CA MET A 60 0.14 21.43 -35.00
C MET A 60 -1.13 20.98 -35.72
#